data_AF-A0AAE9L1E9-F1
#
_entry.id   AF-A0AAE9L1E9-F1
#
_cell.length_a   1.000
_cell.length_b   1.000
_cell.length_c   1.000
_cell.angle_alpha   90.00
_cell.angle_beta   90.00
_cell.angle_gamma   90.00
#
_symmetry.space_group_name_H-M   'P 1'
#
loop_
_entity.id
_entity.type
_entity.pdbx_description
1 polymer ?
#
loop_
_entity_poly.entity_id
_entity_poly.type
_entity_poly.pdbx_seq_one_letter_code
_entity_poly.pdbx_strand_id
1 'polypeptide(L)'
;MKRWIVVAWLLVIGVAGAVIVGKERVLSHGEVVYLRLAPVDPRSLMQGDYMALNFAIGLEIAAAQASAQSPRERETEVVIRRDATGVGQLVRLQNGQPLAEGERRLRVQNVPSRWGGPIVQVSTDAWFFQEGQAERFAKARYGEFRLDSSGQALLVGMRDEQLKPL
;
A
#
# COMPACT_ATOMS: atom_id res chain seq x y z
N MET A 1 5.81 -21.71 -38.54
CA MET A 1 5.52 -21.93 -37.11
C MET A 1 6.54 -21.28 -36.16
N LYS A 2 7.86 -21.47 -36.35
CA LYS A 2 8.90 -20.94 -35.44
C LYS A 2 8.98 -19.40 -35.31
N ARG A 3 8.62 -18.64 -36.37
CA ARG A 3 8.57 -17.17 -36.35
C ARG A 3 7.52 -16.59 -35.38
N TRP A 4 6.37 -17.25 -35.25
CA TRP A 4 5.29 -16.81 -34.35
C TRP A 4 5.65 -17.01 -32.88
N ILE A 5 6.44 -18.06 -32.57
CA ILE A 5 6.97 -18.29 -31.22
C ILE A 5 7.90 -17.15 -30.82
N VAL A 6 8.78 -16.70 -31.72
CA VAL A 6 9.70 -15.58 -31.45
C VAL A 6 8.93 -14.27 -31.22
N VAL A 7 7.90 -14.00 -32.04
CA VAL A 7 7.04 -12.82 -31.87
C VAL A 7 6.31 -12.85 -30.52
N ALA A 8 5.73 -14.00 -30.15
CA ALA A 8 5.08 -14.16 -28.86
C ALA A 8 6.05 -13.96 -27.69
N TRP A 9 7.27 -14.51 -27.79
CA TRP A 9 8.32 -14.33 -26.79
C TRP A 9 8.70 -12.85 -26.62
N LEU A 10 8.95 -12.14 -27.72
CA LEU A 10 9.27 -10.72 -27.69
C LEU A 10 8.13 -9.89 -27.11
N LEU A 11 6.88 -10.23 -27.41
CA LEU A 11 5.71 -9.54 -26.86
C LEU A 11 5.64 -9.74 -25.34
N VAL A 12 5.84 -10.96 -24.85
CA VAL A 12 5.87 -11.25 -23.40
C VAL A 12 6.97 -10.46 -22.70
N ILE A 13 8.18 -10.43 -23.26
CA ILE A 13 9.29 -9.64 -22.71
C ILE A 13 8.97 -8.15 -22.73
N GLY A 14 8.40 -7.64 -23.84
CA GLY A 14 8.03 -6.23 -23.97
C GLY A 14 7.01 -5.80 -22.92
N VAL A 15 5.96 -6.61 -22.71
CA VAL A 15 4.94 -6.35 -21.69
C VAL A 15 5.54 -6.41 -20.28
N ALA A 16 6.33 -7.45 -19.97
CA ALA A 16 6.98 -7.57 -18.67
C ALA A 16 7.92 -6.37 -18.40
N GLY A 17 8.71 -5.97 -19.39
CA GLY A 17 9.59 -4.81 -19.31
C GLY A 17 8.84 -3.51 -19.06
N ALA A 18 7.72 -3.28 -19.75
CA ALA A 18 6.88 -2.11 -19.53
C ALA A 18 6.33 -2.05 -18.10
N VAL A 19 5.90 -3.18 -17.54
CA VAL A 19 5.43 -3.28 -16.15
C VAL A 19 6.55 -2.96 -15.16
N ILE A 20 7.76 -3.48 -15.38
CA ILE A 20 8.93 -3.23 -14.53
C ILE A 20 9.27 -1.73 -14.54
N VAL A 21 9.37 -1.11 -15.71
CA VAL A 21 9.67 0.32 -15.85
C VAL A 21 8.62 1.19 -15.13
N GLY A 22 7.35 0.79 -15.17
CA GLY A 22 6.29 1.45 -14.41
C GLY A 22 6.56 1.43 -12.91
N LYS A 23 6.88 0.26 -12.34
CA LYS A 23 7.18 0.14 -10.90
C LYS A 23 8.44 0.87 -10.50
N GLU A 24 9.51 0.78 -11.31
CA GLU A 24 10.77 1.53 -11.10
C GLU A 24 10.53 3.04 -11.07
N ARG A 25 9.62 3.55 -11.91
CA ARG A 25 9.24 4.97 -11.88
C ARG A 25 8.60 5.36 -10.56
N VAL A 26 7.72 4.53 -10.00
CA VAL A 26 7.13 4.76 -8.66
C VAL A 26 8.21 4.73 -7.58
N LEU A 27 9.14 3.78 -7.64
CA LEU A 27 10.26 3.70 -6.68
C LEU A 27 11.18 4.93 -6.72
N SER A 28 11.52 5.39 -7.93
CA SER A 28 12.49 6.48 -8.14
C SER A 28 11.90 7.87 -7.97
N HIS A 29 10.66 8.10 -8.40
CA HIS A 29 10.02 9.42 -8.42
C HIS A 29 8.86 9.56 -7.43
N GLY A 30 8.46 8.47 -6.75
CA GLY A 30 7.39 8.50 -5.77
C GLY A 30 7.77 9.29 -4.53
N GLU A 31 6.83 10.08 -4.05
CA GLU A 31 6.96 10.81 -2.79
C GLU A 31 6.90 9.81 -1.61
N VAL A 32 7.74 10.04 -0.60
CA VAL A 32 7.75 9.21 0.61
C VAL A 32 6.59 9.60 1.52
N VAL A 33 5.75 8.63 1.86
CA VAL A 33 4.65 8.79 2.83
C VAL A 33 4.74 7.67 3.86
N TYR A 34 4.70 8.03 5.14
CA TYR A 34 4.65 7.06 6.23
C TYR A 34 3.20 6.79 6.63
N LEU A 35 2.79 5.53 6.65
CA LEU A 35 1.46 5.14 7.12
C LEU A 35 1.59 4.34 8.41
N ARG A 36 0.84 4.74 9.43
CA ARG A 36 0.86 4.10 10.75
C ARG A 36 0.26 2.71 10.67
N LEU A 37 0.94 1.72 11.26
CA LEU A 37 0.39 0.39 11.43
C LEU A 37 -0.66 0.38 12.54
N ALA A 38 -1.75 -0.32 12.28
CA ALA A 38 -2.65 -0.79 13.33
C ALA A 38 -1.98 -1.93 14.11
N PRO A 39 -2.45 -2.32 15.30
CA PRO A 39 -1.90 -3.46 16.03
C PRO A 39 -1.92 -4.70 15.12
N VAL A 40 -0.76 -5.32 14.90
CA VAL A 40 -0.65 -6.51 14.06
C VAL A 40 -0.04 -7.67 14.84
N ASP A 41 -0.60 -8.87 14.64
CA ASP A 41 -0.02 -10.12 15.11
C ASP A 41 1.15 -10.54 14.19
N PRO A 42 2.38 -10.69 14.72
CA PRO A 42 3.57 -10.91 13.91
C PRO A 42 3.81 -12.38 13.49
N ARG A 43 2.81 -13.29 13.53
CA ARG A 43 3.08 -14.74 13.31
C ARG A 43 2.11 -15.46 12.39
N SER A 44 2.66 -16.06 11.32
CA SER A 44 2.22 -17.34 10.77
C SER A 44 3.36 -18.35 10.91
N LEU A 45 3.18 -19.34 11.80
CA LEU A 45 4.21 -20.32 12.20
C LEU A 45 4.61 -21.33 11.12
N MET A 46 3.83 -21.44 10.03
CA MET A 46 3.89 -22.57 9.09
C MET A 46 4.34 -22.19 7.66
N GLN A 47 4.36 -20.89 7.32
CA GLN A 47 4.61 -20.41 5.94
C GLN A 47 5.91 -19.59 5.78
N GLY A 48 6.67 -19.42 6.87
CA GLY A 48 7.87 -18.58 6.92
C GLY A 48 7.64 -17.29 7.72
N ASP A 49 8.73 -16.54 7.93
CA ASP A 49 8.75 -15.31 8.71
C ASP A 49 8.19 -14.13 7.88
N TYR A 50 6.88 -13.90 7.99
CA TYR A 50 6.21 -12.70 7.49
C TYR A 50 5.35 -12.06 8.57
N MET A 51 5.19 -10.75 8.48
CA MET A 51 4.32 -9.95 9.33
C MET A 51 3.10 -9.55 8.51
N ALA A 52 1.90 -9.93 8.95
CA ALA A 52 0.69 -9.34 8.41
C ALA A 52 0.75 -7.82 8.61
N LEU A 53 0.13 -7.05 7.71
CA LEU A 53 0.08 -5.60 7.82
C LEU A 53 -1.36 -5.17 7.84
N ASN A 54 -1.69 -4.34 8.82
CA ASN A 54 -2.90 -3.55 8.81
C ASN A 54 -2.51 -2.11 9.11
N PHE A 55 -3.16 -1.16 8.44
CA PHE A 55 -2.84 0.27 8.58
C PHE A 55 -3.99 0.99 9.25
N ALA A 56 -3.69 1.91 10.17
CA ALA A 56 -4.70 2.68 10.89
C ALA A 56 -5.61 3.44 9.93
N ILE A 57 -5.04 3.99 8.84
CA ILE A 57 -5.78 4.69 7.80
C ILE A 57 -6.82 3.78 7.12
N GLY A 58 -6.57 2.47 7.00
CA GLY A 58 -7.51 1.53 6.43
C GLY A 58 -8.78 1.41 7.27
N LEU A 59 -8.66 1.41 8.60
CA LEU A 59 -9.79 1.43 9.51
C LEU A 59 -10.59 2.73 9.39
N GLU A 60 -9.92 3.87 9.32
CA GLU A 60 -10.56 5.19 9.16
C GLU A 60 -11.34 5.27 7.83
N ILE A 61 -10.76 4.77 6.73
CA ILE A 61 -11.42 4.73 5.42
C ILE A 61 -12.62 3.78 5.46
N ALA A 62 -12.51 2.62 6.08
CA ALA A 62 -13.62 1.68 6.20
C ALA A 62 -14.79 2.29 7.00
N ALA A 63 -14.48 3.01 8.09
CA ALA A 63 -15.47 3.74 8.87
C ALA A 63 -16.12 4.89 8.06
N ALA A 64 -15.32 5.69 7.36
CA ALA A 64 -15.82 6.78 6.52
C ALA A 64 -16.75 6.27 5.40
N GLN A 65 -16.38 5.17 4.73
CA GLN A 65 -17.24 4.55 3.71
C GLN A 65 -18.56 4.02 4.29
N ALA A 66 -18.52 3.44 5.50
CA ALA A 66 -19.71 2.95 6.18
C ALA A 66 -20.67 4.10 6.56
N SER A 67 -20.13 5.22 7.07
CA SER A 67 -20.92 6.41 7.39
C SER A 67 -21.50 7.09 6.14
N ALA A 68 -20.74 7.14 5.05
CA ALA A 68 -21.16 7.75 3.79
C ALA A 68 -22.13 6.89 2.97
N GLN A 69 -22.44 5.65 3.42
CA GLN A 69 -23.26 4.67 2.70
C GLN A 69 -22.81 4.48 1.24
N SER A 70 -21.51 4.71 0.97
CA SER A 70 -20.98 4.64 -0.38
C SER A 70 -20.91 3.19 -0.85
N PRO A 71 -21.18 2.92 -2.14
CA PRO A 71 -20.93 1.61 -2.71
C PRO A 71 -19.48 1.20 -2.43
N ARG A 72 -19.30 0.02 -1.82
CA ARG A 72 -17.98 -0.51 -1.53
C ARG A 72 -17.40 -1.10 -2.80
N GLU A 73 -16.93 -0.23 -3.68
CA GLU A 73 -16.22 -0.63 -4.88
C GLU A 73 -14.92 -1.34 -4.52
N ARG A 74 -14.46 -2.23 -5.39
CA ARG A 74 -13.24 -3.00 -5.13
C ARG A 74 -12.01 -2.10 -5.02
N GLU A 75 -11.97 -1.02 -5.78
CA GLU A 75 -10.93 0.00 -5.76
C GLU A 75 -11.59 1.34 -5.43
N THR A 76 -10.96 2.12 -4.56
CA THR A 76 -11.48 3.42 -4.12
C THR A 76 -10.32 4.39 -3.99
N GLU A 77 -10.57 5.64 -4.35
CA GLU A 77 -9.61 6.73 -4.15
C GLU A 77 -9.93 7.48 -2.86
N VAL A 78 -8.89 7.78 -2.10
CA VAL A 78 -8.99 8.62 -0.91
C VAL A 78 -7.98 9.76 -0.99
N VAL A 79 -8.29 10.84 -0.30
CA VAL A 79 -7.41 12.00 -0.20
C VAL A 79 -6.69 11.93 1.14
N ILE A 80 -5.36 11.90 1.08
CA ILE A 80 -4.50 11.94 2.24
C ILE A 80 -3.74 13.26 2.27
N ARG A 81 -3.40 13.71 3.48
CA ARG A 81 -2.47 14.83 3.69
C ARG A 81 -1.28 14.33 4.49
N ARG A 82 -0.11 14.73 4.04
CA ARG A 82 1.16 14.43 4.71
C ARG A 82 1.47 15.53 5.72
N ASP A 83 1.81 15.14 6.94
CA ASP A 83 2.27 16.09 7.96
C ASP A 83 3.76 16.47 7.77
N ALA A 84 4.27 17.36 8.64
CA ALA A 84 5.67 17.79 8.58
C ALA A 84 6.69 16.67 8.83
N THR A 85 6.29 15.60 9.52
CA THR A 85 7.14 14.41 9.77
C THR A 85 7.08 13.39 8.63
N GLY A 86 6.10 13.57 7.74
CA GLY A 86 5.87 12.76 6.58
C GLY A 86 4.81 11.67 6.75
N VAL A 87 4.06 11.68 7.85
CA VAL A 87 2.99 10.73 8.11
C VAL A 87 1.73 11.15 7.35
N GLY A 88 1.13 10.21 6.63
CA GLY A 88 -0.12 10.41 5.89
C GLY A 88 -1.34 10.22 6.79
N GLN A 89 -2.22 11.21 6.80
CA GLN A 89 -3.51 11.18 7.50
C GLN A 89 -4.65 11.25 6.48
N LEU A 90 -5.75 10.53 6.73
CA LEU A 90 -6.95 10.60 5.91
C LEU A 90 -7.60 11.98 6.06
N VAL A 91 -7.91 12.63 4.94
CA VAL A 91 -8.70 13.86 4.93
C VAL A 91 -10.14 13.57 4.57
N ARG A 92 -10.36 12.86 3.46
CA ARG A 92 -11.68 12.56 2.92
C ARG A 92 -11.65 11.42 1.90
N LEU A 93 -12.82 10.86 1.60
CA LEU A 93 -13.02 10.02 0.43
C LEU A 93 -13.00 10.91 -0.83
N GLN A 94 -12.42 10.40 -1.94
CA GLN A 94 -12.31 11.18 -3.16
C GLN A 94 -13.62 11.16 -3.95
N ASN A 95 -14.24 12.34 -4.07
CA ASN A 95 -15.54 12.51 -4.72
C ASN A 95 -15.45 13.38 -5.98
N GLY A 96 -14.32 13.33 -6.69
CA GLY A 96 -14.08 14.12 -7.92
C GLY A 96 -13.68 15.58 -7.71
N GLN A 97 -13.50 16.02 -6.46
CA GLN A 97 -12.99 17.37 -6.17
C GLN A 97 -11.48 17.48 -6.48
N PRO A 98 -11.01 18.68 -6.89
CA PRO A 98 -9.59 18.93 -7.07
C PRO A 98 -8.86 18.79 -5.73
N LEU A 99 -7.59 18.38 -5.78
CA LEU A 99 -6.73 18.28 -4.60
C LEU A 99 -6.27 19.68 -4.19
N ALA A 100 -6.36 19.97 -2.89
CA ALA A 100 -5.76 21.16 -2.33
C ALA A 100 -4.24 21.02 -2.18
N GLU A 101 -3.56 22.12 -1.86
CA GLU A 101 -2.12 22.10 -1.63
C GLU A 101 -1.75 21.15 -0.47
N GLY A 102 -0.74 20.32 -0.68
CA GLY A 102 -0.33 19.28 0.29
C GLY A 102 -1.23 18.04 0.35
N GLU A 103 -2.33 18.01 -0.40
CA GLU A 103 -3.15 16.80 -0.54
C GLU A 103 -2.58 15.87 -1.62
N ARG A 104 -2.74 14.57 -1.41
CA ARG A 104 -2.37 13.52 -2.35
C ARG A 104 -3.51 12.54 -2.49
N ARG A 105 -3.64 11.96 -3.69
CA ARG A 105 -4.53 10.83 -3.91
C ARG A 105 -3.84 9.58 -3.45
N LEU A 106 -4.60 8.69 -2.84
CA LEU A 106 -4.18 7.35 -2.48
C LEU A 106 -5.24 6.38 -2.97
N ARG A 107 -4.84 5.44 -3.81
CA ARG A 107 -5.68 4.32 -4.22
C ARG A 107 -5.62 3.22 -3.18
N VAL A 108 -6.79 2.74 -2.79
CA VAL A 108 -6.96 1.65 -1.82
C VAL A 108 -7.94 0.62 -2.38
N GLN A 109 -7.87 -0.59 -1.86
CA GLN A 109 -8.71 -1.70 -2.28
C GLN A 109 -9.55 -2.21 -1.12
N ASN A 110 -10.85 -2.40 -1.35
CA ASN A 110 -11.72 -3.09 -0.42
C ASN A 110 -11.59 -4.60 -0.66
N VAL A 111 -10.93 -5.30 0.27
CA VAL A 111 -10.73 -6.75 0.22
C VAL A 111 -11.65 -7.46 1.23
N PRO A 112 -12.23 -8.63 0.89
CA PRO A 112 -13.09 -9.36 1.82
C PRO A 112 -12.28 -9.91 2.99
N SER A 113 -12.75 -9.71 4.22
CA SER A 113 -12.18 -10.33 5.42
C SER A 113 -12.72 -11.73 5.65
N ARG A 114 -11.88 -12.64 6.16
CA ARG A 114 -12.29 -13.97 6.63
C ARG A 114 -13.30 -13.93 7.79
N TRP A 115 -13.30 -12.85 8.57
CA TRP A 115 -14.16 -12.69 9.76
C TRP A 115 -15.44 -11.86 9.47
N GLY A 116 -15.72 -11.57 8.20
CA GLY A 116 -16.83 -10.71 7.80
C GLY A 116 -16.45 -9.23 7.76
N GLY A 117 -17.04 -8.51 6.81
CA GLY A 117 -16.76 -7.10 6.54
C GLY A 117 -15.57 -6.88 5.58
N PRO A 118 -15.54 -5.76 4.85
CA PRO A 118 -14.42 -5.40 4.00
C PRO A 118 -13.29 -4.75 4.81
N ILE A 119 -12.05 -5.15 4.53
CA ILE A 119 -10.84 -4.47 5.00
C ILE A 119 -10.35 -3.57 3.87
N VAL A 120 -9.88 -2.38 4.22
CA VAL A 120 -9.25 -1.47 3.26
C VAL A 120 -7.75 -1.74 3.24
N GLN A 121 -7.26 -2.22 2.10
CA GLN A 121 -5.84 -2.47 1.83
C GLN A 121 -5.26 -1.34 0.99
N VAL A 122 -4.16 -0.74 1.44
CA VAL A 122 -3.52 0.37 0.70
C VAL A 122 -2.68 -0.12 -0.48
N SER A 123 -1.90 -1.18 -0.27
CA SER A 123 -1.02 -1.74 -1.32
C SER A 123 -0.79 -3.21 -1.09
N THR A 124 -0.37 -3.58 0.13
CA THR A 124 -0.10 -4.95 0.54
C THR A 124 -0.64 -5.18 1.96
N ASP A 125 -0.88 -6.44 2.27
CA ASP A 125 -1.34 -7.00 3.54
C ASP A 125 -0.22 -7.75 4.29
N ALA A 126 1.00 -7.81 3.77
CA ALA A 126 2.10 -8.53 4.39
C ALA A 126 3.48 -7.92 4.10
N TRP A 127 4.40 -8.07 5.05
CA TRP A 127 5.83 -7.78 4.91
C TRP A 127 6.62 -9.08 5.11
N PHE A 128 7.39 -9.48 4.09
CA PHE A 128 8.20 -10.69 4.12
C PHE A 128 9.64 -10.36 4.49
N PHE A 129 10.23 -11.12 5.41
CA PHE A 129 11.62 -10.93 5.84
C PHE A 129 12.33 -12.27 6.04
N GLN A 130 13.66 -12.21 6.17
CA GLN A 130 14.46 -13.40 6.44
C GLN A 130 14.17 -13.94 7.84
N GLU A 131 14.28 -15.26 7.99
CA GLU A 131 14.07 -15.94 9.27
C GLU A 131 14.96 -15.35 10.38
N GLY A 132 14.38 -15.16 11.57
CA GLY A 132 15.06 -14.57 12.71
C GLY A 132 15.02 -13.03 12.77
N GLN A 133 14.41 -12.36 11.78
CA GLN A 133 14.20 -10.90 11.81
C GLN A 133 12.85 -10.50 12.42
N ALA A 134 12.04 -11.45 12.88
CA ALA A 134 10.73 -11.19 13.48
C ALA A 134 10.77 -10.17 14.62
N GLU A 135 11.72 -10.29 15.56
CA GLU A 135 11.85 -9.35 16.69
C GLU A 135 12.25 -7.93 16.25
N ARG A 136 13.00 -7.82 15.16
CA ARG A 136 13.38 -6.53 14.56
C ARG A 136 12.15 -5.83 13.99
N PHE A 137 11.36 -6.54 13.18
CA PHE A 137 10.17 -5.98 12.54
C PHE A 137 8.96 -5.87 13.46
N ALA A 138 8.90 -6.60 14.58
CA ALA A 138 7.87 -6.44 15.60
C ALA A 138 7.85 -5.03 16.24
N LYS A 139 8.98 -4.31 16.15
CA LYS A 139 9.11 -2.91 16.59
C LYS A 139 8.55 -1.92 15.57
N ALA A 140 8.15 -2.36 14.39
CA ALA A 140 7.61 -1.49 13.35
C ALA A 140 6.35 -0.78 13.83
N ARG A 141 6.26 0.52 13.54
CA ARG A 141 5.10 1.37 13.81
C ARG A 141 4.61 2.08 12.57
N TYR A 142 5.45 2.22 11.55
CA TYR A 142 5.09 2.83 10.28
C TYR A 142 5.57 1.99 9.11
N GLY A 143 4.75 1.92 8.05
CA GLY A 143 5.18 1.48 6.73
C GLY A 143 5.62 2.69 5.91
N GLU A 144 6.76 2.59 5.25
CA GLU A 144 7.23 3.59 4.30
C GLU A 144 6.71 3.27 2.91
N PHE A 145 5.94 4.19 2.35
CA PHE A 145 5.37 4.07 1.02
C PHE A 145 6.00 5.06 0.05
N ARG A 146 6.19 4.62 -1.19
CA ARG A 146 6.40 5.49 -2.35
C ARG A 146 5.07 5.70 -3.05
N LEU A 147 4.61 6.94 -3.06
CA LEU A 147 3.36 7.36 -3.66
C LEU A 147 3.62 8.11 -4.96
N ASP A 148 3.05 7.65 -6.07
CA ASP A 148 3.14 8.35 -7.35
C ASP A 148 2.02 9.40 -7.54
N SER A 149 2.08 10.17 -8.62
CA SER A 149 1.05 11.15 -8.98
C SER A 149 -0.30 10.52 -9.36
N SER A 150 -0.31 9.22 -9.65
CA SER A 150 -1.50 8.44 -9.97
C SER A 150 -2.23 7.93 -8.71
N GLY A 151 -1.63 8.11 -7.53
CA GLY A 151 -2.13 7.63 -6.24
C GLY A 151 -1.78 6.18 -5.94
N GLN A 152 -0.96 5.53 -6.77
CA GLN A 152 -0.45 4.21 -6.48
C GLN A 152 0.62 4.30 -5.39
N ALA A 153 0.42 3.55 -4.30
CA ALA A 153 1.38 3.43 -3.22
C ALA A 153 2.10 2.09 -3.29
N LEU A 154 3.42 2.10 -3.07
CA LEU A 154 4.24 0.90 -2.94
C LEU A 154 4.97 0.90 -1.60
N LEU A 155 4.78 -0.14 -0.80
CA LEU A 155 5.51 -0.33 0.45
C LEU A 155 6.98 -0.67 0.13
N VAL A 156 7.91 0.14 0.62
CA VAL A 156 9.36 -0.03 0.37
C VAL A 156 10.15 -0.37 1.63
N GLY A 157 9.59 -0.14 2.82
CA GLY A 157 10.28 -0.43 4.07
C GLY A 157 9.40 -0.28 5.30
N MET A 158 9.93 -0.71 6.42
CA MET A 158 9.30 -0.61 7.73
C MET A 158 10.11 0.34 8.62
N ARG A 159 9.41 1.15 9.42
CA ARG A 159 10.01 2.15 10.30
C ARG A 159 9.55 1.98 11.74
N ASP A 160 10.43 2.28 12.68
CA ASP A 160 10.11 2.32 14.11
C ASP A 160 9.32 3.59 14.50
N GLU A 161 9.07 3.77 15.79
CA GLU A 161 8.34 4.93 16.32
C GLU A 161 9.04 6.28 16.04
N GLN A 162 10.37 6.26 15.85
CA GLN A 162 11.18 7.44 15.54
C GLN A 162 11.41 7.61 14.03
N LEU A 163 10.65 6.88 13.18
CA LEU A 163 10.77 6.86 11.72
C LEU A 163 12.14 6.36 11.21
N LYS A 164 12.91 5.67 12.05
CA LYS A 164 14.19 5.07 11.64
C LYS A 164 13.95 3.78 10.87
N PRO A 165 14.82 3.48 9.88
CA PRO A 165 14.71 2.23 9.13
C PRO A 165 14.92 1.06 10.08
N LEU A 166 14.00 0.09 10.01
CA LEU A 166 14.19 -1.19 10.68
C LEU A 166 15.05 -2.08 9.83
#